data_AF-A0A1I1CBN6-F1
#
_entry.id   AF-A0A1I1CBN6-F1
#
_cell.length_a   1.000
_cell.length_b   1.000
_cell.length_c   1.000
_cell.angle_alpha   90.00
_cell.angle_beta   90.00
_cell.angle_gamma   90.00
#
_symmetry.space_group_name_H-M   'P 1'
#
loop_
_entity.id
_entity.type
_entity.pdbx_description
1 polymer ?
#
loop_
_entity_poly.entity_id
_entity_poly.type
_entity_poly.pdbx_seq_one_letter_code
_entity_poly.pdbx_strand_id
1 'polypeptide(L)'
;MPRQTDGQSVAGKSTNAPRDVSKSRFHAVMEAAAHSGLLGEKSKRIGGRISPALLEQAKNHTGIMTDTDLIEFALATVALDDDFGRTFRETRGTVDPDLKLGF
;
A
#
# COMPACT_ATOMS: atom_id res chain seq x y z
N MET A 1 -52.80 -11.05 24.26
CA MET A 1 -51.71 -10.38 25.01
C MET A 1 -50.42 -11.16 24.77
N PRO A 2 -49.39 -10.58 24.13
CA PRO A 2 -48.18 -11.25 23.64
C PRO A 2 -46.99 -11.10 24.60
N ARG A 3 -45.96 -11.95 24.47
CA ARG A 3 -44.54 -11.55 24.55
C ARG A 3 -43.65 -12.50 23.74
N GLN A 4 -43.20 -12.00 22.60
CA GLN A 4 -42.00 -12.45 21.90
C GLN A 4 -40.78 -12.05 22.75
N THR A 5 -39.75 -12.89 22.76
CA THR A 5 -38.38 -12.50 23.13
C THR A 5 -37.48 -12.89 21.98
N ASP A 6 -37.22 -11.89 21.13
CA ASP A 6 -36.23 -11.98 20.06
C ASP A 6 -34.82 -12.00 20.66
N GLY A 7 -34.11 -13.09 20.39
CA GLY A 7 -32.67 -13.18 20.62
C GLY A 7 -31.95 -12.23 19.69
N GLN A 8 -31.49 -11.10 20.26
CA GLN A 8 -30.69 -10.11 19.56
C GLN A 8 -29.36 -10.71 19.13
N SER A 9 -29.21 -10.81 17.81
CA SER A 9 -27.98 -11.16 17.12
C SER A 9 -26.96 -10.02 17.26
N VAL A 10 -25.86 -10.28 17.95
CA VAL A 10 -24.72 -9.35 18.03
C VAL A 10 -23.96 -9.41 16.71
N ALA A 11 -24.34 -8.54 15.78
CA ALA A 11 -23.55 -8.24 14.60
C ALA A 11 -22.21 -7.59 15.05
N GLY A 12 -21.17 -8.42 15.16
CA GLY A 12 -19.79 -7.95 15.24
C GLY A 12 -19.51 -7.06 14.03
N LYS A 13 -19.24 -5.78 14.30
CA LYS A 13 -18.93 -4.76 13.31
C LYS A 13 -17.64 -5.13 12.59
N SER A 14 -17.75 -5.80 11.44
CA SER A 14 -16.62 -6.06 10.55
C SER A 14 -16.01 -4.72 10.13
N THR A 15 -14.79 -4.47 10.60
CA THR A 15 -13.98 -3.29 10.28
C THR A 15 -13.60 -3.32 8.81
N ASN A 16 -14.44 -2.66 8.01
CA ASN A 16 -14.23 -2.51 6.59
C ASN A 16 -13.36 -1.27 6.33
N ALA A 17 -12.06 -1.42 6.07
CA ALA A 17 -11.28 -0.37 5.40
C ALA A 17 -10.03 -0.82 4.61
N PRO A 18 -10.08 -1.84 3.73
CA PRO A 18 -9.00 -2.07 2.76
C PRO A 18 -8.74 -0.85 1.84
N ARG A 19 -9.76 0.01 1.63
CA ARG A 19 -9.67 1.19 0.75
C ARG A 19 -8.92 2.39 1.35
N ASP A 20 -8.85 2.48 2.67
CA ASP A 20 -8.23 3.62 3.37
C ASP A 20 -6.70 3.45 3.45
N VAL A 21 -6.27 2.21 3.72
CA VAL A 21 -4.86 1.81 3.77
C VAL A 21 -4.14 2.09 2.44
N SER A 22 -4.81 1.85 1.30
CA SER A 22 -4.21 2.04 -0.02
C SER A 22 -3.89 3.51 -0.33
N LYS A 23 -4.79 4.44 0.03
CA LYS A 23 -4.55 5.88 -0.17
C LYS A 23 -3.43 6.38 0.75
N SER A 24 -3.45 5.97 2.01
CA SER A 24 -2.38 6.30 2.96
C SER A 24 -1.02 5.81 2.48
N ARG A 25 -0.93 4.57 1.97
CA ARG A 25 0.30 4.02 1.42
C ARG A 25 0.77 4.78 0.18
N PHE A 26 -0.13 5.12 -0.74
CA PHE A 26 0.21 5.94 -1.90
C PHE A 26 0.83 7.28 -1.47
N HIS A 27 0.17 8.01 -0.57
CA HIS A 27 0.67 9.28 -0.08
C HIS A 27 2.05 9.17 0.57
N ALA A 28 2.25 8.17 1.44
CA ALA A 28 3.53 7.96 2.12
C ALA A 28 4.69 7.68 1.13
N VAL A 29 4.44 6.85 0.11
CA VAL A 29 5.46 6.55 -0.92
C VAL A 29 5.77 7.78 -1.76
N MET A 30 4.75 8.53 -2.18
CA MET A 30 4.96 9.73 -3.00
C MET A 30 5.66 10.84 -2.21
N GLU A 31 5.36 10.99 -0.92
CA GLU A 31 6.05 11.91 -0.04
C GLU A 31 7.53 11.53 0.15
N ALA A 32 7.82 10.25 0.43
CA ALA A 32 9.19 9.76 0.51
C ALA A 32 9.97 9.95 -0.80
N ALA A 33 9.32 9.74 -1.95
CA ALA A 33 9.92 9.97 -3.26
C ALA A 33 10.21 11.46 -3.50
N ALA A 34 9.32 12.35 -3.07
CA ALA A 34 9.55 13.80 -3.11
C ALA A 34 10.75 14.20 -2.25
N HIS A 35 10.80 13.73 -1.00
CA HIS A 35 11.92 13.99 -0.09
C HIS A 35 13.25 13.46 -0.60
N SER A 36 13.22 12.36 -1.36
CA SER A 36 14.41 11.76 -1.99
C SER A 36 14.80 12.43 -3.31
N GLY A 37 14.09 13.47 -3.74
CA GLY A 37 14.36 14.20 -5.00
C GLY A 37 14.01 13.40 -6.26
N LEU A 38 13.22 12.34 -6.14
CA LEU A 38 12.82 11.48 -7.26
C LEU A 38 11.63 12.06 -8.05
N LEU A 39 10.87 12.96 -7.43
CA LEU A 39 9.76 13.66 -8.05
C LEU A 39 10.21 15.06 -8.50
N GLY A 40 10.13 15.33 -9.79
CA GLY A 40 10.53 16.58 -10.42
C GLY A 40 9.79 16.81 -11.74
N GLU A 41 10.37 17.59 -12.65
CA GLU A 41 9.72 17.87 -13.94
C GLU A 41 9.51 16.60 -14.78
N LYS A 42 8.24 16.39 -15.18
CA LYS A 42 7.82 15.24 -16.01
C LYS A 42 8.23 15.43 -17.47
N SER A 43 9.48 15.13 -17.79
CA SER A 43 10.08 15.37 -19.12
C SER A 43 10.27 14.12 -19.99
N LYS A 44 10.22 12.92 -19.38
CA LYS A 44 10.47 11.64 -20.08
C LYS A 44 9.19 10.87 -20.32
N ARG A 45 9.04 10.30 -21.52
CA ARG A 45 7.91 9.42 -21.88
C ARG A 45 8.29 7.96 -21.70
N ILE A 46 7.44 7.21 -21.00
CA ILE A 46 7.51 5.76 -20.89
C ILE A 46 6.31 5.18 -21.63
N GLY A 47 6.53 4.18 -22.50
CA GLY A 47 5.47 3.51 -23.25
C GLY A 47 5.76 2.01 -23.39
N GLY A 48 4.70 1.20 -23.43
CA GLY A 48 4.80 -0.25 -23.54
C GLY A 48 3.41 -0.90 -23.57
N ARG A 49 3.36 -2.18 -23.96
CA ARG A 49 2.13 -2.98 -23.86
C ARG A 49 2.01 -3.53 -22.44
N ILE A 50 0.84 -3.37 -21.83
CA ILE A 50 0.54 -3.83 -20.48
C ILE A 50 -0.75 -4.64 -20.53
N SER A 51 -0.84 -5.70 -19.72
CA SER A 51 -2.07 -6.47 -19.57
C SER A 51 -3.19 -5.60 -18.97
N PRO A 52 -4.37 -5.50 -19.60
CA PRO A 52 -5.49 -4.72 -19.07
C PRO A 52 -5.93 -5.17 -17.67
N ALA A 53 -5.92 -6.49 -17.42
CA ALA A 53 -6.29 -7.06 -16.12
C ALA A 53 -5.30 -6.64 -15.01
N LEU A 54 -4.01 -6.55 -15.34
CA LEU A 54 -3.00 -6.07 -14.41
C LEU A 54 -3.23 -4.59 -14.06
N LEU A 55 -3.54 -3.77 -15.07
CA LEU A 55 -3.80 -2.36 -14.88
C LEU A 55 -5.03 -2.14 -13.98
N GLU A 56 -6.13 -2.83 -14.27
CA GLU A 56 -7.36 -2.75 -13.48
C GLU A 56 -7.16 -3.18 -12.02
N GLN A 57 -6.50 -4.31 -11.80
CA GLN A 57 -6.23 -4.81 -10.46
C GLN A 57 -5.32 -3.84 -9.67
N ALA A 58 -4.31 -3.27 -10.33
CA ALA A 58 -3.41 -2.32 -9.70
C ALA A 58 -4.15 -1.01 -9.32
N LYS A 59 -5.05 -0.50 -10.17
CA LYS A 59 -5.91 0.64 -9.85
C LYS A 59 -6.85 0.34 -8.69
N ASN A 60 -7.47 -0.83 -8.69
CA ASN A 60 -8.37 -1.25 -7.61
C ASN A 60 -7.62 -1.38 -6.27
N HIS A 61 -6.40 -1.90 -6.29
CA HIS A 61 -5.59 -2.08 -5.09
C HIS A 61 -5.00 -0.77 -4.55
N THR A 62 -4.58 0.14 -5.42
CA THR A 62 -3.93 1.40 -5.03
C THR A 62 -4.92 2.56 -4.85
N GLY A 63 -6.08 2.51 -5.51
CA GLY A 63 -7.00 3.62 -5.61
C GLY A 63 -6.55 4.73 -6.58
N ILE A 64 -5.49 4.50 -7.35
CA ILE A 64 -4.98 5.46 -8.34
C ILE A 64 -5.80 5.36 -9.63
N MET A 65 -6.22 6.51 -10.17
CA MET A 65 -7.13 6.55 -11.32
C MET A 65 -6.40 6.70 -12.65
N THR A 66 -5.28 7.42 -12.66
CA THR A 66 -4.52 7.70 -13.87
C THR A 66 -3.40 6.69 -14.07
N ASP A 67 -3.16 6.29 -15.32
CA ASP A 67 -2.09 5.33 -15.64
C ASP A 67 -0.71 5.94 -15.35
N THR A 68 -0.57 7.25 -15.57
CA THR A 68 0.68 7.99 -15.28
C THR A 68 1.01 7.97 -13.79
N ASP A 69 0.06 8.30 -12.91
CA ASP A 69 0.31 8.30 -11.47
C ASP A 69 0.57 6.88 -10.95
N LEU A 70 -0.07 5.87 -11.55
CA LEU A 70 0.14 4.47 -11.19
C LEU A 70 1.55 4.02 -11.57
N ILE A 71 2.04 4.43 -12.75
CA ILE A 71 3.41 4.16 -13.19
C ILE A 71 4.41 4.89 -12.30
N GLU A 72 4.19 6.17 -11.99
CA GLU A 72 5.06 6.93 -11.09
C GLU A 72 5.14 6.31 -9.71
N PHE A 73 4.00 5.92 -9.12
CA PHE A 73 3.97 5.23 -7.84
C PHE A 73 4.70 3.88 -7.88
N ALA A 74 4.52 3.11 -8.95
CA ALA A 74 5.22 1.83 -9.09
C ALA A 74 6.75 2.04 -9.17
N LEU A 75 7.20 3.03 -9.95
CA LEU A 75 8.62 3.37 -10.07
C LEU A 75 9.19 3.93 -8.76
N ALA A 76 8.44 4.80 -8.07
CA ALA A 76 8.82 5.31 -6.76
C ALA A 76 8.96 4.19 -5.73
N THR A 77 8.01 3.24 -5.72
CA THR A 77 8.07 2.08 -4.83
C THR A 77 9.33 1.24 -5.08
N VAL A 78 9.69 1.01 -6.35
CA VAL A 78 10.91 0.25 -6.71
C VAL A 78 12.18 1.04 -6.39
N ALA A 79 12.18 2.36 -6.61
CA ALA A 79 13.35 3.21 -6.36
C ALA A 79 13.62 3.44 -4.86
N LEU A 80 12.56 3.41 -4.03
CA LEU A 80 12.64 3.55 -2.59
C LEU A 80 12.83 2.22 -1.84
N ASP A 81 12.68 1.08 -2.52
CA ASP A 81 12.87 -0.23 -1.89
C ASP A 81 14.32 -0.34 -1.37
N ASP A 82 14.47 -0.38 -0.05
CA ASP A 82 15.71 -0.42 0.71
C ASP A 82 16.18 -1.86 0.97
N ASP A 83 15.84 -2.78 0.07
CA ASP A 83 15.95 -4.23 0.26
C ASP A 83 15.12 -4.76 1.44
N PHE A 84 14.10 -4.03 1.94
CA PHE A 84 13.25 -4.50 3.05
C PHE A 84 12.71 -5.91 2.79
N GLY A 85 12.22 -6.19 1.58
CA GLY A 85 11.69 -7.51 1.25
C GLY A 85 12.76 -8.62 1.31
N ARG A 86 14.01 -8.32 0.98
CA ARG A 86 15.13 -9.26 1.11
C ARG A 86 15.51 -9.41 2.58
N THR A 87 15.78 -8.31 3.27
CA THR A 87 16.17 -8.28 4.68
C THR A 87 15.12 -8.98 5.54
N PHE A 88 13.84 -8.65 5.41
CA PHE A 88 12.75 -9.29 6.14
C PHE A 88 12.70 -10.82 5.99
N ARG A 89 12.96 -11.33 4.77
CA ARG A 89 13.04 -12.77 4.52
C ARG A 89 14.28 -13.40 5.15
N GLU A 90 15.42 -12.72 5.08
CA GLU A 90 16.69 -13.16 5.69
C GLU A 90 16.59 -13.18 7.22
N THR A 91 15.97 -12.16 7.84
CA THR A 91 15.80 -12.10 9.29
C THR A 91 14.71 -13.06 9.79
N ARG A 92 13.83 -13.60 8.94
CA ARG A 92 12.75 -14.55 9.32
C ARG A 92 11.91 -14.08 10.53
N GLY A 93 11.73 -12.77 10.68
CA GLY A 93 11.03 -12.19 11.83
C GLY A 93 11.80 -12.23 13.15
N THR A 94 13.09 -12.58 13.14
CA THR A 94 13.98 -12.33 14.27
C THR A 94 14.48 -10.90 14.22
N VAL A 95 14.97 -10.41 15.35
CA VAL A 95 15.77 -9.19 15.44
C VAL A 95 17.08 -9.57 16.12
N ASP A 96 18.14 -8.80 15.88
CA ASP A 96 19.41 -9.04 16.57
C ASP A 96 19.16 -9.05 18.10
N PRO A 97 19.49 -10.13 18.82
CA PRO A 97 19.26 -10.23 20.26
C PRO A 97 19.98 -9.13 21.06
N ASP A 98 21.07 -8.59 20.53
CA ASP A 98 21.86 -7.53 21.16
C ASP A 98 21.36 -6.12 20.80
N LEU A 99 20.32 -6.03 19.96
CA LEU A 99 19.69 -4.77 19.61
C LEU A 99 19.00 -4.16 20.82
N LYS A 100 19.56 -3.07 21.34
CA LYS A 100 18.96 -2.29 22.42
C LYS A 100 17.79 -1.48 21.89
N LEU A 101 16.59 -2.03 22.00
CA LEU A 101 15.35 -1.30 21.82
C LEU A 101 15.15 -0.37 23.04
N GLY A 102 15.26 0.94 22.81
CA GLY A 102 15.08 1.93 23.87
C GLY A 102 13.62 1.98 24.31
N PHE A 103 13.36 1.53 25.53
CA PHE A 103 12.09 1.70 26.25
C PHE A 103 12.37 2.33 27.61
#